data_AF-A0A3B0TW63-F1
#
_entry.id   AF-A0A3B0TW63-F1
#
_cell.length_a   1.000
_cell.length_b   1.000
_cell.length_c   1.000
_cell.angle_alpha   90.00
_cell.angle_beta   90.00
_cell.angle_gamma   90.00
#
_symmetry.space_group_name_H-M   'P 1'
#
loop_
_entity.id
_entity.type
_entity.pdbx_description
1 polymer ?
#
loop_
_entity_poly.entity_id
_entity_poly.type
_entity_poly.pdbx_seq_one_letter_code
_entity_poly.pdbx_strand_id
1 'polypeptide(L)'
;NGDGNGGNGITPVMLSSWTDFMIAETKMFSGDAAGAKTSMFEGIDKSIDKVINFAPTSARFNWIFGTADGGPALALASDYISWFKSDLEADWDAADASGKWDILGMQYFVASYGNGIDSYNFYRRTGYPTTLQPNIEPNPGGFIRSFFYPANYANTNANASQKDGVGVQVFWDTNAPSPGFPIAN
;
A
#
# COMPACT_ATOMS: atom_id res chain seq x y z
N ASN A 1 22.66 -19.92 -0.40
CA ASN A 1 23.17 -18.66 0.17
C ASN A 1 22.18 -17.55 -0.12
N GLY A 2 21.37 -17.20 0.88
CA GLY A 2 20.71 -15.90 1.07
C GLY A 2 19.97 -15.28 -0.11
N ASP A 3 18.79 -15.80 -0.46
CA ASP A 3 17.87 -15.18 -1.43
C ASP A 3 17.34 -13.78 -1.00
N GLY A 4 17.67 -13.32 0.22
CA GLY A 4 17.39 -11.98 0.75
C GLY A 4 18.65 -11.13 0.94
N ASN A 5 19.41 -10.90 -0.13
CA ASN A 5 20.65 -10.09 -0.12
C ASN A 5 21.64 -10.46 1.01
N GLY A 6 21.80 -11.75 1.27
CA GLY A 6 22.69 -12.24 2.33
C GLY A 6 22.28 -11.87 3.77
N GLY A 7 21.01 -11.51 4.00
CA GLY A 7 20.52 -11.09 5.32
C GLY A 7 20.58 -9.58 5.57
N ASN A 8 21.02 -8.78 4.58
CA ASN A 8 21.06 -7.32 4.65
C ASN A 8 19.70 -6.67 4.32
N GLY A 9 18.62 -7.24 4.86
CA GLY A 9 17.28 -6.66 4.78
C GLY A 9 17.16 -5.43 5.67
N ILE A 10 16.16 -4.59 5.37
CA ILE A 10 15.76 -3.48 6.25
C ILE A 10 14.32 -3.65 6.68
N THR A 11 13.99 -3.13 7.86
CA THR A 11 12.61 -2.89 8.30
C THR A 11 12.43 -1.38 8.35
N PRO A 12 11.89 -0.75 7.30
CA PRO A 12 11.76 0.70 7.29
C PRO A 12 10.68 1.15 8.27
N VAL A 13 10.99 2.17 9.08
CA VAL A 13 10.02 2.82 9.98
C VAL A 13 9.21 3.87 9.23
N MET A 14 9.87 4.67 8.39
CA MET A 14 9.24 5.66 7.52
C MET A 14 10.14 5.93 6.30
N LEU A 15 9.55 6.06 5.11
CA LEU A 15 10.25 6.38 3.87
C LEU A 15 9.72 7.69 3.27
N SER A 16 10.58 8.37 2.52
CA SER A 16 10.20 9.59 1.80
C SER A 16 9.03 9.34 0.85
N SER A 17 9.05 8.21 0.11
CA SER A 17 7.93 7.82 -0.76
C SER A 17 6.61 7.75 0.00
N TRP A 18 6.60 7.20 1.21
CA TRP A 18 5.38 7.08 2.03
C TRP A 18 4.87 8.45 2.46
N THR A 19 5.76 9.39 2.77
CA THR A 19 5.37 10.76 3.09
C THR A 19 4.66 11.43 1.91
N ASP A 20 5.13 11.24 0.67
CA ASP A 20 4.44 11.81 -0.49
C ASP A 20 3.05 11.20 -0.72
N PHE A 21 2.89 9.90 -0.44
CA PHE A 21 1.56 9.27 -0.45
C PHE A 21 0.64 9.83 0.65
N MET A 22 1.15 10.09 1.85
CA MET A 22 0.37 10.75 2.91
C MET A 22 -0.04 12.19 2.53
N ILE A 23 0.84 12.92 1.83
CA ILE A 23 0.52 14.24 1.27
C ILE A 23 -0.55 14.09 0.18
N ALA A 24 -0.40 13.14 -0.73
CA ALA A 24 -1.36 12.87 -1.80
C ALA A 24 -2.74 12.53 -1.25
N GLU A 25 -2.80 11.70 -0.22
CA GLU A 25 -4.02 11.36 0.49
C GLU A 25 -4.67 12.59 1.14
N THR A 26 -3.89 13.41 1.83
CA THR A 26 -4.40 14.64 2.47
C THR A 26 -5.02 15.58 1.42
N LYS A 27 -4.37 15.71 0.27
CA LYS A 27 -4.87 16.51 -0.86
C LYS A 27 -6.14 15.91 -1.48
N MET A 28 -6.21 14.58 -1.61
CA MET A 28 -7.45 13.92 -2.05
C MET A 28 -8.60 14.20 -1.08
N PHE A 29 -8.36 14.11 0.24
CA PHE A 29 -9.37 14.44 1.25
C PHE A 29 -9.83 15.91 1.19
N SER A 30 -8.94 16.83 0.84
CA SER A 30 -9.29 18.25 0.68
C SER A 30 -9.86 18.60 -0.71
N GLY A 31 -10.04 17.62 -1.60
CA GLY A 31 -10.56 17.82 -2.95
C GLY A 31 -9.55 18.33 -3.99
N ASP A 32 -8.25 18.38 -3.64
CA ASP A 32 -7.16 18.75 -4.54
C ASP A 32 -6.62 17.51 -5.28
N ALA A 33 -7.40 17.00 -6.23
CA ALA A 33 -7.02 15.82 -7.01
C ALA A 33 -5.77 16.06 -7.87
N ALA A 34 -5.56 17.28 -8.36
CA ALA A 34 -4.39 17.59 -9.19
C ALA A 34 -3.10 17.57 -8.36
N GLY A 35 -3.11 18.23 -7.19
CA GLY A 35 -1.97 18.19 -6.28
C GLY A 35 -1.75 16.79 -5.70
N ALA A 36 -2.82 16.01 -5.50
CA ALA A 36 -2.71 14.61 -5.08
C ALA A 36 -2.01 13.76 -6.13
N LYS A 37 -2.37 13.90 -7.41
CA LYS A 37 -1.70 13.26 -8.54
C LYS A 37 -0.20 13.54 -8.49
N THR A 38 0.19 14.81 -8.41
CA THR A 38 1.60 15.20 -8.36
C THR A 38 2.36 14.49 -7.23
N SER A 39 1.84 14.55 -5.99
CA SER A 39 2.52 13.91 -4.85
C SER A 39 2.51 12.38 -4.94
N MET A 40 1.47 11.76 -5.50
CA MET A 40 1.45 10.33 -5.75
C MET A 40 2.59 9.92 -6.70
N PHE A 41 2.76 10.64 -7.82
CA PHE A 41 3.83 10.35 -8.78
C PHE A 41 5.23 10.61 -8.21
N GLU A 42 5.41 11.64 -7.37
CA GLU A 42 6.66 11.85 -6.63
C GLU A 42 6.97 10.68 -5.68
N GLY A 43 5.95 10.15 -5.00
CA GLY A 43 6.08 8.97 -4.14
C GLY A 43 6.43 7.70 -4.91
N ILE A 44 5.81 7.50 -6.08
CA ILE A 44 6.11 6.39 -7.01
C ILE A 44 7.57 6.46 -7.47
N ASP A 45 8.02 7.63 -7.93
CA ASP A 45 9.40 7.82 -8.40
C ASP A 45 10.41 7.47 -7.29
N LYS A 46 10.19 7.96 -6.06
CA LYS A 46 11.06 7.63 -4.91
C LYS A 46 10.99 6.15 -4.52
N SER A 47 9.84 5.50 -4.65
CA SER A 47 9.69 4.07 -4.37
C SER A 47 10.45 3.22 -5.38
N ILE A 48 10.30 3.52 -6.67
CA ILE A 48 10.98 2.81 -7.76
C ILE A 48 12.50 3.02 -7.65
N ASP A 49 12.94 4.27 -7.47
CA ASP A 49 14.35 4.61 -7.29
C ASP A 49 14.96 3.81 -6.13
N LYS A 50 14.28 3.79 -4.98
CA LYS A 50 14.72 3.00 -3.84
C LYS A 50 14.85 1.53 -4.20
N VAL A 51 13.85 0.89 -4.82
CA VAL A 51 13.91 -0.55 -5.13
C VAL A 51 15.06 -0.88 -6.07
N ILE A 52 15.25 -0.08 -7.12
CA ILE A 52 16.31 -0.28 -8.11
C ILE A 52 17.69 -0.09 -7.47
N ASN A 53 17.84 0.91 -6.60
CA ASN A 53 19.12 1.30 -6.01
C ASN A 53 19.36 0.74 -4.60
N PHE A 54 18.47 -0.09 -4.07
CA PHE A 54 18.57 -0.62 -2.70
C PHE A 54 19.79 -1.52 -2.51
N ALA A 55 20.12 -2.31 -3.53
CA ALA A 55 21.23 -3.26 -3.53
C ALA A 55 21.75 -3.45 -4.97
N PRO A 56 22.95 -4.02 -5.16
CA PRO A 56 23.45 -4.36 -6.50
C PRO A 56 22.45 -5.20 -7.29
N THR A 57 22.27 -4.88 -8.57
CA THR A 57 21.31 -5.57 -9.42
C THR A 57 21.69 -7.04 -9.62
N SER A 58 20.69 -7.92 -9.62
CA SER A 58 20.91 -9.35 -9.83
C SER A 58 21.24 -9.67 -11.29
N ALA A 59 21.88 -10.82 -11.54
CA ALA A 59 22.11 -11.31 -12.90
C ALA A 59 20.81 -11.43 -13.71
N ARG A 60 19.69 -11.81 -13.05
CA ARG A 60 18.36 -11.85 -13.68
C ARG A 60 17.89 -10.46 -14.08
N PHE A 61 18.03 -9.45 -13.22
CA PHE A 61 17.67 -8.07 -13.54
C PHE A 61 18.47 -7.58 -14.75
N ASN A 62 19.79 -7.82 -14.77
CA ASN A 62 20.66 -7.40 -15.87
C ASN A 62 20.38 -8.15 -17.19
N TRP A 63 19.90 -9.39 -17.12
CA TRP A 63 19.45 -10.17 -18.29
C TRP A 63 18.14 -9.64 -18.88
N ILE A 64 17.24 -9.12 -18.04
CA ILE A 64 15.98 -8.51 -18.47
C ILE A 64 16.20 -7.09 -19.01
N PHE A 65 16.96 -6.25 -18.29
CA PHE A 65 17.07 -4.80 -18.49
C PHE A 65 18.50 -4.31 -18.78
N GLY A 66 19.27 -5.02 -19.61
CA GLY A 66 20.67 -4.67 -19.91
C GLY A 66 21.16 -5.09 -21.29
N THR A 67 22.48 -5.04 -21.49
CA THR A 67 23.17 -5.41 -22.75
C THR A 67 23.58 -6.89 -22.81
N ALA A 68 22.96 -7.76 -22.00
CA ALA A 68 23.36 -9.15 -21.89
C ALA A 68 23.06 -9.95 -23.18
N ASP A 69 24.06 -10.69 -23.65
CA ASP A 69 23.95 -11.53 -24.84
C ASP A 69 22.96 -12.69 -24.60
N GLY A 70 21.95 -12.83 -25.46
CA GLY A 70 20.93 -13.89 -25.38
C GLY A 70 19.76 -13.68 -24.41
N GLY A 71 19.54 -12.47 -23.88
CA GLY A 71 18.29 -12.11 -23.18
C GLY A 71 17.25 -11.45 -24.08
N PRO A 72 15.98 -11.31 -23.63
CA PRO A 72 15.00 -10.51 -24.35
C PRO A 72 15.40 -9.03 -24.41
N ALA A 73 16.39 -8.62 -23.61
CA ALA A 73 17.01 -7.29 -23.54
C ALA A 73 16.00 -6.20 -23.93
N LEU A 74 15.04 -5.99 -23.02
CA LEU A 74 14.01 -5.02 -23.26
C LEU A 74 14.65 -3.62 -23.22
N ALA A 75 14.09 -2.66 -23.96
CA ALA A 75 14.58 -1.28 -23.95
C ALA A 75 14.73 -0.79 -22.50
N LEU A 76 15.74 0.08 -22.27
CA LEU A 76 16.27 0.49 -20.97
C LEU A 76 15.16 0.58 -19.90
N ALA A 77 15.41 0.10 -18.68
CA ALA A 77 14.41 0.09 -17.58
C ALA A 77 13.65 1.42 -17.41
N SER A 78 14.27 2.56 -17.78
CA SER A 78 13.64 3.87 -17.88
C SER A 78 12.38 3.92 -18.74
N ASP A 79 12.35 3.20 -19.86
CA ASP A 79 11.23 3.18 -20.80
C ASP A 79 10.03 2.47 -20.17
N TYR A 80 10.26 1.36 -19.49
CA TYR A 80 9.21 0.65 -18.74
C TYR A 80 8.64 1.50 -17.62
N ILE A 81 9.50 2.20 -16.87
CA ILE A 81 9.07 3.15 -15.83
C ILE A 81 8.24 4.27 -16.47
N SER A 82 8.67 4.79 -17.63
CA SER A 82 7.95 5.84 -18.35
C SER A 82 6.60 5.37 -18.88
N TRP A 83 6.51 4.17 -19.46
CA TRP A 83 5.25 3.61 -19.95
C TRP A 83 4.28 3.35 -18.81
N PHE A 84 4.74 2.71 -17.73
CA PHE A 84 3.92 2.52 -16.53
C PHE A 84 3.38 3.85 -16.01
N LYS A 85 4.22 4.89 -15.91
CA LYS A 85 3.79 6.21 -15.45
C LYS A 85 2.78 6.84 -16.41
N SER A 86 2.99 6.72 -17.72
CA SER A 86 2.08 7.24 -18.74
C SER A 86 0.72 6.55 -18.70
N ASP A 87 0.70 5.22 -18.56
CA ASP A 87 -0.55 4.46 -18.46
C ASP A 87 -1.30 4.83 -17.18
N LEU A 88 -0.60 4.90 -16.05
CA LEU A 88 -1.17 5.33 -14.78
C LEU A 88 -1.69 6.76 -14.83
N GLU A 89 -1.02 7.64 -15.58
CA GLU A 89 -1.43 9.02 -15.79
C GLU A 89 -2.76 9.09 -16.54
N ALA A 90 -2.88 8.31 -17.62
CA ALA A 90 -4.09 8.19 -18.41
C ALA A 90 -5.25 7.59 -17.58
N ASP A 91 -4.98 6.54 -16.81
CA ASP A 91 -5.96 5.92 -15.91
C ASP A 91 -6.46 6.92 -14.86
N TRP A 92 -5.56 7.71 -14.26
CA TRP A 92 -5.92 8.74 -13.30
C TRP A 92 -6.82 9.82 -13.93
N ASP A 93 -6.48 10.29 -15.12
CA ASP A 93 -7.23 11.37 -15.77
C ASP A 93 -8.61 10.91 -16.25
N ALA A 94 -8.74 9.63 -16.64
CA ALA A 94 -10.00 9.01 -17.01
C ALA A 94 -10.89 8.64 -15.82
N ALA A 95 -10.31 8.49 -14.62
CA ALA A 95 -11.01 8.04 -13.43
C ALA A 95 -11.92 9.12 -12.80
N ASP A 96 -13.04 8.64 -12.25
CA ASP A 96 -13.86 9.44 -11.33
C ASP A 96 -13.20 9.56 -9.94
N ALA A 97 -13.89 10.16 -8.98
CA ALA A 97 -13.35 10.35 -7.64
C ALA A 97 -13.02 9.01 -6.94
N SER A 98 -13.85 7.98 -7.12
CA SER A 98 -13.63 6.65 -6.53
C SER A 98 -12.44 5.97 -7.18
N GLY A 99 -12.36 5.99 -8.51
CA GLY A 99 -11.25 5.41 -9.25
C GLY A 99 -9.90 6.06 -8.92
N LYS A 100 -9.88 7.38 -8.66
CA LYS A 100 -8.65 8.07 -8.18
C LYS A 100 -8.23 7.61 -6.79
N TRP A 101 -9.19 7.37 -5.90
CA TRP A 101 -8.89 6.78 -4.60
C TRP A 101 -8.40 5.33 -4.70
N ASP A 102 -8.96 4.53 -5.62
CA ASP A 102 -8.49 3.18 -5.91
C ASP A 102 -7.06 3.19 -6.43
N ILE A 103 -6.75 4.07 -7.40
CA ILE A 103 -5.41 4.22 -7.95
C ILE A 103 -4.43 4.62 -6.84
N LEU A 104 -4.73 5.66 -6.06
CA LEU A 104 -3.87 6.10 -4.96
C LEU A 104 -3.66 5.01 -3.92
N GLY A 105 -4.73 4.31 -3.52
CA GLY A 105 -4.68 3.21 -2.56
C GLY A 105 -3.81 2.05 -3.06
N MET A 106 -4.01 1.60 -4.29
CA MET A 106 -3.21 0.53 -4.90
C MET A 106 -1.72 0.91 -4.95
N GLN A 107 -1.39 2.12 -5.40
CA GLN A 107 0.01 2.56 -5.48
C GLN A 107 0.65 2.70 -4.09
N TYR A 108 -0.10 3.15 -3.09
CA TYR A 108 0.41 3.21 -1.72
C TYR A 108 0.63 1.83 -1.09
N PHE A 109 -0.25 0.86 -1.37
CA PHE A 109 -0.06 -0.54 -0.95
C PHE A 109 1.23 -1.14 -1.53
N VAL A 110 1.52 -0.88 -2.80
CA VAL A 110 2.77 -1.33 -3.45
C VAL A 110 3.98 -0.62 -2.83
N ALA A 111 3.92 0.71 -2.68
CA ALA A 111 5.04 1.49 -2.16
C ALA A 111 5.36 1.22 -0.69
N SER A 112 4.36 0.82 0.11
CA SER A 112 4.50 0.47 1.53
C SER A 112 4.98 -0.96 1.78
N TYR A 113 5.50 -1.64 0.75
CA TYR A 113 6.15 -2.93 0.93
C TYR A 113 7.22 -2.87 2.03
N GLY A 114 7.08 -3.75 3.04
CA GLY A 114 7.90 -3.73 4.26
C GLY A 114 7.26 -3.02 5.46
N ASN A 115 6.13 -2.31 5.28
CA ASN A 115 5.29 -1.76 6.35
C ASN A 115 3.79 -2.00 6.07
N GLY A 116 3.28 -3.13 6.54
CA GLY A 116 1.86 -3.46 6.42
C GLY A 116 0.93 -2.67 7.36
N ILE A 117 1.46 -2.04 8.41
CA ILE A 117 0.64 -1.31 9.39
C ILE A 117 0.07 -0.04 8.74
N ASP A 118 0.88 0.67 7.95
CA ASP A 118 0.46 1.88 7.25
C ASP A 118 -0.66 1.59 6.25
N SER A 119 -0.48 0.58 5.39
CA SER A 119 -1.52 0.12 4.45
C SER A 119 -2.79 -0.33 5.16
N TYR A 120 -2.67 -1.07 6.26
CA TYR A 120 -3.82 -1.49 7.05
C TYR A 120 -4.58 -0.32 7.68
N ASN A 121 -3.87 0.70 8.16
CA ASN A 121 -4.49 1.91 8.70
C ASN A 121 -5.11 2.79 7.61
N PHE A 122 -4.44 2.92 6.46
CA PHE A 122 -4.97 3.59 5.28
C PHE A 122 -6.29 2.95 4.88
N TYR A 123 -6.31 1.63 4.71
CA TYR A 123 -7.51 0.89 4.33
C TYR A 123 -8.67 1.08 5.32
N ARG A 124 -8.41 1.02 6.62
CA ARG A 124 -9.43 1.25 7.65
C ARG A 124 -9.94 2.69 7.67
N ARG A 125 -9.14 3.66 7.22
CA ARG A 125 -9.54 5.07 7.20
C ARG A 125 -10.26 5.45 5.90
N THR A 126 -9.83 4.91 4.76
CA THR A 126 -10.32 5.32 3.44
C THR A 126 -11.29 4.32 2.81
N GLY A 127 -11.12 3.02 3.09
CA GLY A 127 -11.85 1.94 2.44
C GLY A 127 -11.30 1.57 1.06
N TYR A 128 -10.21 2.20 0.63
CA TYR A 128 -9.58 2.01 -0.66
C TYR A 128 -8.23 1.31 -0.53
N PRO A 129 -7.86 0.44 -1.49
CA PRO A 129 -8.57 0.19 -2.75
C PRO A 129 -9.74 -0.79 -2.59
N THR A 130 -10.77 -0.62 -3.42
CA THR A 130 -11.96 -1.47 -3.50
C THR A 130 -11.70 -2.77 -4.30
N THR A 131 -10.48 -2.93 -4.81
CA THR A 131 -10.05 -4.06 -5.64
C THR A 131 -9.11 -5.02 -4.91
N LEU A 132 -9.06 -4.98 -3.57
CA LEU A 132 -8.32 -5.98 -2.81
C LEU A 132 -8.87 -7.38 -3.07
N GLN A 133 -7.98 -8.38 -2.99
CA GLN A 133 -8.36 -9.76 -3.23
C GLN A 133 -9.51 -10.17 -2.29
N PRO A 134 -10.62 -10.71 -2.81
CA PRO A 134 -11.76 -11.09 -1.99
C PRO A 134 -11.43 -12.27 -1.08
N ASN A 135 -12.13 -12.36 0.03
CA ASN A 135 -12.07 -13.52 0.91
C ASN A 135 -12.59 -14.79 0.20
N ILE A 136 -11.92 -15.92 0.49
CA ILE A 136 -12.29 -17.25 -0.04
C ILE A 136 -13.48 -17.83 0.75
N GLU A 137 -13.58 -17.48 2.03
CA GLU A 137 -14.66 -17.93 2.91
C GLU A 137 -16.00 -17.28 2.47
N PRO A 138 -17.06 -18.07 2.20
CA PRO A 138 -18.36 -17.53 1.81
C PRO A 138 -18.96 -16.51 2.78
N ASN A 139 -18.64 -16.61 4.07
CA ASN A 139 -19.09 -15.66 5.10
C ASN A 139 -17.91 -15.23 5.99
N PRO A 140 -17.03 -14.33 5.52
CA PRO A 140 -15.81 -13.99 6.25
C PRO A 140 -16.07 -13.14 7.51
N GLY A 141 -17.32 -12.73 7.74
CA GLY A 141 -17.66 -11.75 8.77
C GLY A 141 -17.28 -10.33 8.36
N GLY A 142 -17.19 -9.42 9.33
CA GLY A 142 -16.72 -8.07 9.09
C GLY A 142 -15.19 -7.97 9.03
N PHE A 143 -14.68 -6.98 8.31
CA PHE A 143 -13.24 -6.70 8.27
C PHE A 143 -12.70 -6.47 9.69
N ILE A 144 -11.45 -6.91 9.92
CA ILE A 144 -10.78 -6.72 11.21
C ILE A 144 -10.53 -5.21 11.38
N ARG A 145 -11.18 -4.58 12.35
CA ARG A 145 -11.06 -3.14 12.68
C ARG A 145 -10.19 -2.90 13.90
N SER A 146 -10.00 -3.89 14.77
CA SER A 146 -9.00 -3.88 15.82
C SER A 146 -8.70 -5.29 16.33
N PHE A 147 -7.64 -5.43 17.12
CA PHE A 147 -7.29 -6.71 17.73
C PHE A 147 -7.78 -6.80 19.17
N PHE A 148 -8.08 -8.01 19.64
CA PHE A 148 -8.32 -8.29 21.05
C PHE A 148 -7.13 -7.85 21.90
N TYR A 149 -7.41 -7.44 23.13
CA TYR A 149 -6.35 -7.29 24.11
C TYR A 149 -5.76 -8.66 24.46
N PRO A 150 -4.44 -8.73 24.78
CA PRO A 150 -3.85 -9.97 25.27
C PRO A 150 -4.65 -10.57 26.43
N ALA A 151 -4.90 -11.88 26.38
CA ALA A 151 -5.76 -12.55 27.35
C ALA A 151 -5.26 -12.41 28.79
N ASN A 152 -3.94 -12.43 29.00
CA ASN A 152 -3.34 -12.17 30.31
C ASN A 152 -3.74 -10.78 30.84
N TYR A 153 -3.59 -9.73 30.02
CA TYR A 153 -3.99 -8.37 30.41
C TYR A 153 -5.48 -8.29 30.75
N ALA A 154 -6.36 -8.85 29.91
CA ALA A 154 -7.80 -8.79 30.13
C ALA A 154 -8.26 -9.60 31.36
N ASN A 155 -7.61 -10.73 31.67
CA ASN A 155 -8.02 -11.61 32.76
C ASN A 155 -7.42 -11.21 34.12
N THR A 156 -6.24 -10.58 34.14
CA THR A 156 -5.54 -10.28 35.41
C THR A 156 -5.67 -8.82 35.85
N ASN A 157 -6.23 -7.94 35.01
CA ASN A 157 -6.44 -6.53 35.37
C ASN A 157 -7.93 -6.26 35.57
N ALA A 158 -8.35 -6.09 36.82
CA ALA A 158 -9.75 -5.81 37.16
C ALA A 158 -10.29 -4.49 36.57
N ASN A 159 -9.42 -3.59 36.10
CA ASN A 159 -9.81 -2.34 35.45
C ASN A 159 -9.89 -2.46 33.92
N ALA A 160 -9.54 -3.61 33.34
CA ALA A 160 -9.61 -3.84 31.90
C ALA A 160 -10.89 -4.59 31.53
N SER A 161 -11.53 -4.17 30.45
CA SER A 161 -12.59 -4.94 29.78
C SER A 161 -12.06 -5.43 28.44
N GLN A 162 -12.36 -6.68 28.10
CA GLN A 162 -12.09 -7.19 26.75
C GLN A 162 -13.04 -6.52 25.74
N LYS A 163 -12.60 -6.46 24.48
CA LYS A 163 -13.43 -6.02 23.35
C LYS A 163 -14.43 -7.10 22.96
N ASP A 164 -15.58 -6.71 22.44
CA ASP A 164 -16.61 -7.65 21.95
C ASP A 164 -16.16 -8.48 20.75
N GLY A 165 -15.18 -7.99 20.00
CA GLY A 165 -14.65 -8.68 18.82
C GLY A 165 -13.59 -7.87 18.09
N VAL A 166 -13.18 -8.41 16.93
CA VAL A 166 -12.21 -7.76 16.05
C VAL A 166 -12.83 -6.71 15.13
N GLY A 167 -14.15 -6.67 15.00
CA GLY A 167 -14.88 -5.65 14.22
C GLY A 167 -15.04 -4.30 14.93
N VAL A 168 -14.57 -4.19 16.19
CA VAL A 168 -14.70 -2.96 16.99
C VAL A 168 -13.80 -1.86 16.42
N GLN A 169 -14.41 -0.72 16.07
CA GLN A 169 -13.74 0.46 15.56
C GLN A 169 -12.87 1.12 16.63
N VAL A 170 -11.73 1.67 16.21
CA VAL A 170 -10.85 2.48 17.07
C VAL A 170 -11.27 3.95 17.03
N PHE A 171 -10.75 4.77 17.95
CA PHE A 171 -11.23 6.15 18.14
C PHE A 171 -11.18 7.04 16.88
N TRP A 172 -10.22 6.81 15.98
CA TRP A 172 -10.08 7.57 14.72
C TRP A 172 -10.85 6.97 13.55
N ASP A 173 -11.39 5.76 13.72
CA ASP A 173 -12.11 5.04 12.69
C ASP A 173 -13.60 5.40 12.74
N THR A 174 -13.99 6.42 12.00
CA THR A 174 -15.35 6.97 11.96
C THR A 174 -16.19 6.45 10.79
N ASN A 175 -15.74 5.41 10.11
CA ASN A 175 -16.45 4.85 8.95
C ASN A 175 -17.70 4.06 9.36
N ALA A 176 -18.51 3.64 8.38
CA ALA A 176 -19.66 2.78 8.65
C ALA A 176 -19.24 1.44 9.32
N PRO A 177 -20.11 0.83 10.15
CA PRO A 177 -19.84 -0.48 10.69
C PRO A 177 -19.92 -1.57 9.59
N SER A 178 -19.29 -2.71 9.84
CA SER A 178 -19.45 -3.89 8.99
C SER A 178 -20.93 -4.34 8.93
N PRO A 179 -21.38 -4.93 7.81
CA PRO A 179 -20.59 -5.32 6.63
C PRO A 179 -20.40 -4.22 5.59
N GLY A 180 -20.89 -2.99 5.82
CA GLY A 180 -20.90 -1.95 4.79
C GLY A 180 -19.52 -1.32 4.49
N PHE A 181 -18.52 -1.53 5.34
CA PHE A 181 -17.19 -0.96 5.18
C PHE A 181 -16.11 -1.79 5.90
N PRO A 182 -14.89 -1.88 5.32
CA PRO A 182 -14.56 -1.54 3.93
C PRO A 182 -15.30 -2.44 2.92
N ILE A 183 -15.46 -1.97 1.67
CA ILE A 183 -16.23 -2.69 0.64
C ILE A 183 -15.51 -3.96 0.18
N ALA A 184 -14.18 -3.92 0.07
CA ALA A 184 -13.37 -5.08 -0.29
C ALA A 184 -12.97 -5.87 0.96
N ASN A 185 -13.95 -6.56 1.55
CA ASN A 185 -13.78 -7.47 2.67
C ASN A 185 -14.15 -8.90 2.26
#